data_AF-G2ZVZ7-F1
#
_entry.id   AF-G2ZVZ7-F1
#
_cell.length_a   1.000
_cell.length_b   1.000
_cell.length_c   1.000
_cell.angle_alpha   90.00
_cell.angle_beta   90.00
_cell.angle_gamma   90.00
#
_symmetry.space_group_name_H-M   'P 1'
#
loop_
_entity.id
_entity.type
_entity.pdbx_description
1 polymer ?
#
loop_
_entity_poly.entity_id
_entity_poly.type
_entity_poly.pdbx_seq_one_letter_code
_entity_poly.pdbx_strand_id
1 'polypeptide(L)' 'MKEQVVTRLEPDVYAALEANVPPPNVTTTTTELQAGYQLGIQTVLKLLRDGFVISR' A
#
# COMPACT_ATOMS: atom_id res chain seq x y z
N MET A 1 -20.27 -8.06 -20.57
CA MET A 1 -19.28 -8.24 -19.50
C MET A 1 -18.55 -6.91 -19.37
N LYS A 2 -18.39 -6.34 -18.16
CA LYS A 2 -17.59 -5.12 -17.99
C LYS A 2 -16.11 -5.51 -18.13
N GLU A 3 -15.33 -4.76 -18.91
CA GLU A 3 -13.90 -5.00 -19.05
C GLU A 3 -13.20 -4.65 -17.73
N GLN A 4 -12.55 -5.62 -17.10
CA GLN A 4 -11.70 -5.39 -15.93
C GLN A 4 -10.30 -4.99 -16.40
N VAL A 5 -9.88 -3.76 -16.08
CA VAL A 5 -8.52 -3.31 -16.34
C VAL A 5 -7.67 -3.61 -15.11
N VAL A 6 -6.83 -4.62 -15.21
CA VAL A 6 -5.86 -5.00 -14.16
C VAL A 6 -4.61 -4.14 -14.35
N THR A 7 -4.33 -3.24 -13.40
CA THR A 7 -3.11 -2.43 -13.40
C THR A 7 -2.20 -2.93 -12.27
N ARG A 8 -1.22 -3.77 -12.61
CA ARG A 8 -0.23 -4.28 -11.65
C ARG A 8 1.06 -3.48 -11.75
N LEU A 9 1.62 -3.09 -10.60
CA LEU A 9 2.97 -2.54 -10.57
C LEU A 9 3.98 -3.68 -10.75
N GLU A 10 4.98 -3.47 -11.59
CA GLU A 10 6.12 -4.36 -11.68
C GLU A 10 6.86 -4.43 -10.33
N PRO A 11 7.51 -5.57 -9.99
CA PRO A 11 8.11 -5.77 -8.67
C PRO A 11 9.14 -4.70 -8.26
N ASP A 12 9.92 -4.20 -9.22
CA ASP A 12 10.94 -3.16 -9.02
C ASP A 12 10.31 -1.78 -8.75
N VAL A 13 9.26 -1.43 -9.49
CA VAL A 13 8.47 -0.20 -9.27
C VAL A 13 7.80 -0.23 -7.90
N TYR A 14 7.26 -1.38 -7.52
CA TYR A 14 6.67 -1.57 -6.20
C TYR A 14 7.71 -1.42 -5.08
N ALA A 15 8.90 -2.01 -5.23
CA ALA A 15 9.99 -1.85 -4.26
C ALA A 15 10.47 -0.40 -4.14
N ALA A 16 10.54 0.33 -5.25
CA ALA A 16 10.86 1.76 -5.25
C ALA A 16 9.79 2.58 -4.52
N LEU A 17 8.50 2.25 -4.70
CA LEU A 17 7.42 2.88 -3.96
C LEU A 17 7.52 2.60 -2.46
N GLU A 18 7.73 1.34 -2.06
CA GLU A 18 7.88 0.97 -0.64
C GLU A 18 9.04 1.71 0.04
N ALA A 19 10.16 1.93 -0.66
CA ALA A 19 11.29 2.68 -0.11
C ALA A 19 10.95 4.14 0.23
N ASN A 20 9.92 4.72 -0.40
CA ASN A 20 9.46 6.08 -0.13
C ASN A 20 8.48 6.16 1.05
N VAL A 21 7.98 5.03 1.53
CA VAL A 21 7.02 5.00 2.64
C VAL A 21 7.61 4.24 3.82
N PRO A 22 7.85 4.90 4.96
CA PRO A 22 8.50 4.25 6.09
C PRO A 22 7.69 3.04 6.55
N PRO A 23 8.35 1.92 6.91
CA PRO A 23 7.67 0.77 7.48
C PRO A 23 7.00 1.17 8.80
N PRO A 24 5.94 0.46 9.22
CA PRO A 24 5.28 0.73 10.49
C PRO A 24 6.29 0.51 11.61
N ASN A 25 6.48 1.54 12.41
CA ASN A 25 7.28 1.46 13.62
C ASN A 25 6.41 1.96 14.76
N VAL A 26 5.60 1.04 15.29
CA VAL A 26 4.73 1.28 16.44
C VAL A 26 5.54 0.99 17.69
N THR A 27 5.78 2.04 18.48
CA THR A 27 6.49 1.97 19.75
C THR A 27 5.55 2.40 20.88
N THR A 28 6.03 2.34 22.13
CA THR A 28 5.29 2.82 23.31
C THR A 28 4.98 4.32 23.29
N THR A 29 5.61 5.09 22.40
CA THR A 29 5.40 6.54 22.24
C THR A 29 4.56 6.89 21.01
N THR A 30 4.17 5.90 20.21
CA THR A 30 3.36 6.13 19.01
C THR A 30 1.93 6.45 19.43
N THR A 31 1.40 7.57 18.94
CA THR A 31 -0.01 7.93 19.18
C THR A 31 -0.94 7.05 18.34
N GLU A 32 -2.19 6.91 18.76
CA GLU A 32 -3.21 6.17 18.00
C GLU A 32 -3.37 6.69 16.56
N LEU A 33 -3.29 8.01 16.37
CA LEU A 33 -3.36 8.64 15.04
C LEU A 33 -2.16 8.26 14.17
N GLN A 34 -0.95 8.25 14.74
CA GLN A 34 0.27 7.84 14.02
C GLN A 34 0.22 6.37 13.64
N ALA A 35 -0.25 5.50 14.55
CA ALA A 35 -0.45 4.09 14.27
C ALA A 35 -1.48 3.90 13.15
N GLY A 36 -2.61 4.60 13.21
CA GLY A 36 -3.64 4.56 12.16
C GLY A 36 -3.11 4.99 10.79
N TYR A 37 -2.33 6.07 10.73
CA TYR A 37 -1.68 6.50 9.49
C TYR A 37 -0.74 5.44 8.91
N GLN A 38 0.13 4.84 9.74
CA GLN A 38 1.06 3.79 9.33
C GLN A 38 0.32 2.53 8.84
N LEU A 39 -0.76 2.13 9.51
CA LEU A 39 -1.58 0.99 9.08
C LEU A 39 -2.32 1.26 7.77
N GLY A 40 -2.76 2.50 7.55
CA GLY A 40 -3.37 2.93 6.29
C GLY A 40 -2.42 2.77 5.11
N ILE A 41 -1.17 3.23 5.26
CA ILE A 41 -0.11 3.04 4.25
C ILE A 41 0.05 1.56 3.89
N GLN A 42 0.20 0.70 4.90
CA GLN A 42 0.43 -0.74 4.65
C GLN A 42 -0.75 -1.40 3.95
N THR A 43 -1.96 -0.96 4.25
CA THR A 43 -3.16 -1.47 3.59
C THR A 43 -3.12 -1.16 2.09
N VAL A 44 -2.74 0.07 1.72
CA VAL A 44 -2.62 0.47 0.31
C VAL A 44 -1.50 -0.31 -0.39
N LEU A 45 -0.32 -0.42 0.23
CA LEU A 45 0.79 -1.18 -0.33
C LEU A 45 0.41 -2.64 -0.57
N LYS A 46 -0.29 -3.27 0.38
CA LYS A 46 -0.83 -4.62 0.22
C LYS A 46 -1.79 -4.72 -0.98
N LEU A 47 -2.76 -3.81 -1.11
CA LEU A 47 -3.70 -3.80 -2.23
C LEU A 47 -2.98 -3.70 -3.59
N LEU A 48 -1.93 -2.87 -3.67
CA LEU A 48 -1.12 -2.74 -4.89
C LEU A 48 -0.36 -4.04 -5.19
N ARG A 49 0.22 -4.69 -4.17
CA ARG A 49 0.93 -5.97 -4.31
C ARG A 49 0.01 -7.10 -4.76
N ASP A 50 -1.20 -7.14 -4.21
CA ASP A 50 -2.24 -8.12 -4.53
C ASP A 50 -2.83 -7.91 -5.95
N GLY A 51 -2.42 -6.83 -6.65
CA GLY A 51 -2.82 -6.54 -8.01
C GLY A 51 -4.13 -5.76 -8.11
N PHE A 52 -4.19 -4.59 -7.46
CA PHE A 52 -5.33 -3.68 -7.47
C PHE A 52 -5.92 -3.48 -8.88
N VAL A 53 -7.22 -3.79 -9.04
CA VAL A 53 -7.95 -3.75 -10.31
C VAL A 53 -8.92 -2.58 -10.32
N ILE A 54 -8.92 -1.79 -11.39
CA ILE A 54 -9.94 -0.75 -11.61
C ILE A 54 -10.86 -1.25 -12.73
N SER A 55 -12.14 -1.43 -12.43
CA SER A 55 -13.16 -1.68 -13.46
C SER A 55 -13.63 -0.33 -14.02
N ARG A 56 -13.58 -0.14 -15.34
CA ARG A 56 -14.22 1.00 -16.01
C ARG A 56 -15.64 0.64 -16.46
#